data_AF-A0A026VV55-F1
#
_entry.id   AF-A0A026VV55-F1
#
_cell.length_a   1.000
_cell.length_b   1.000
_cell.length_c   1.000
_cell.angle_alpha   90.00
_cell.angle_beta   90.00
_cell.angle_gamma   90.00
#
_symmetry.space_group_name_H-M   'P 1'
#
loop_
_entity.id
_entity.type
_entity.pdbx_description
1 polymer ?
#
loop_
_entity_poly.entity_id
_entity_poly.type
_entity_poly.pdbx_seq_one_letter_code
_entity_poly.pdbx_strand_id
1 'polypeptide(L)' 'GKSFSETYAMIQEAFKEEAISCTQVYEWFRRFRVGRMSLEDDPRSGRPSRVCPSFQ' A
#
# COMPACT_ATOMS: atom_id res chain seq x y z
N GLY A 1 -0.47 3.39 -20.75
CA GLY A 1 0.13 3.40 -19.39
C GLY A 1 1.36 2.53 -19.40
N LYS A 2 2.33 2.79 -18.50
CA LYS A 2 3.51 1.93 -18.35
C LYS A 2 3.14 0.60 -17.70
N SER A 3 3.87 -0.47 -18.02
CA SER A 3 3.73 -1.76 -17.36
C SER A 3 4.28 -1.73 -15.93
N PHE A 4 3.94 -2.74 -15.13
CA PHE A 4 4.46 -2.89 -13.77
C PHE A 4 5.99 -2.91 -13.75
N SER A 5 6.62 -3.69 -14.63
CA SER A 5 8.08 -3.83 -14.69
C SER A 5 8.77 -2.51 -15.06
N GLU A 6 8.20 -1.75 -16.00
CA GLU A 6 8.71 -0.42 -16.36
C GLU A 6 8.57 0.56 -15.19
N THR A 7 7.41 0.60 -14.51
CA THR A 7 7.20 1.45 -13.34
C THR A 7 8.15 1.08 -12.20
N TYR A 8 8.35 -0.21 -11.95
CA TYR A 8 9.27 -0.69 -10.92
C TYR A 8 10.71 -0.27 -11.25
N ALA A 9 11.17 -0.47 -12.49
CA ALA A 9 12.51 -0.04 -12.93
C ALA A 9 12.71 1.47 -12.76
N MET A 10 11.72 2.29 -13.15
CA MET A 10 11.79 3.75 -12.97
C MET A 10 11.89 4.17 -11.50
N ILE A 11 11.15 3.50 -10.60
CA ILE A 11 11.22 3.79 -9.16
C ILE A 11 12.59 3.41 -8.60
N GLN A 12 13.13 2.26 -9.00
CA GLN A 12 14.47 1.81 -8.59
C GLN A 12 15.56 2.76 -9.09
N GLU A 13 15.45 3.25 -10.33
CA GLU A 13 16.43 4.19 -10.90
C GLU A 13 16.38 5.56 -10.21
N ALA A 14 15.18 6.07 -9.90
CA ALA A 14 15.01 7.40 -9.32
C ALA A 14 15.42 7.47 -7.84
N PHE A 15 15.08 6.45 -7.04
CA PHE A 15 15.26 6.47 -5.59
C PHE A 15 16.39 5.56 -5.08
N LYS A 16 16.88 4.64 -5.92
CA LYS A 16 18.01 3.75 -5.60
C LYS A 16 17.82 3.01 -4.27
N GLU A 17 18.65 3.29 -3.28
CA GLU A 17 18.62 2.64 -1.96
C GLU A 17 17.36 2.98 -1.15
N GLU A 18 16.72 4.12 -1.46
CA GLU A 18 15.47 4.55 -0.83
C GLU A 18 14.22 4.07 -1.60
N ALA A 19 14.42 3.30 -2.67
CA ALA A 19 13.31 2.82 -3.48
C ALA A 19 12.43 1.84 -2.69
N ILE A 20 11.11 2.02 -2.80
CA ILE A 20 10.15 1.11 -2.19
C ILE A 20 10.25 -0.31 -2.78
N SER A 21 9.86 -1.29 -1.97
CA SER A 21 9.93 -2.70 -2.35
C SER A 21 9.02 -3.05 -3.54
N CYS A 22 9.38 -4.12 -4.27
CA CYS A 22 8.58 -4.66 -5.38
C CYS A 22 7.11 -4.91 -4.97
N THR A 23 6.88 -5.44 -3.76
CA THR A 23 5.54 -5.68 -3.23
C THR A 23 4.73 -4.39 -3.07
N GLN A 24 5.34 -3.32 -2.55
CA GLN A 24 4.67 -2.03 -2.41
C GLN A 24 4.31 -1.42 -3.77
N VAL A 25 5.21 -1.49 -4.75
CA VAL A 25 4.91 -1.02 -6.12
C VAL A 25 3.76 -1.83 -6.72
N TYR A 26 3.71 -3.14 -6.47
CA TYR A 26 2.66 -4.01 -7.00
C TYR A 26 1.30 -3.68 -6.39
N GLU A 27 1.23 -3.44 -5.09
CA GLU A 27 0.01 -3.00 -4.41
C GLU A 27 -0.52 -1.70 -4.99
N TRP A 28 0.34 -0.69 -5.17
CA TRP A 28 -0.03 0.57 -5.82
C TRP A 28 -0.51 0.35 -7.24
N PHE A 29 0.21 -0.44 -8.04
CA PHE A 29 -0.17 -0.75 -9.42
C PHE A 29 -1.56 -1.41 -9.49
N ARG A 30 -1.85 -2.35 -8.59
CA ARG A 30 -3.17 -2.99 -8.50
C ARG A 30 -4.26 -2.00 -8.07
N ARG A 31 -3.99 -1.13 -7.09
CA ARG A 31 -4.91 -0.08 -6.61
C ARG A 31 -5.29 0.88 -7.76
N PHE A 32 -4.31 1.35 -8.53
CA PHE A 32 -4.58 2.19 -9.69
C PHE A 32 -5.40 1.48 -10.76
N ARG A 33 -5.14 0.18 -11.01
CA ARG A 33 -5.94 -0.60 -11.99
C ARG A 33 -7.41 -0.77 -11.61
N VAL A 34 -7.74 -0.74 -10.32
CA VAL A 34 -9.14 -0.80 -9.86
C VAL A 34 -9.77 0.59 -9.70
N GLY A 35 -9.11 1.65 -10.19
CA GLY A 35 -9.63 3.01 -10.17
C GLY A 35 -9.43 3.74 -8.83
N ARG A 36 -8.67 3.18 -7.87
CA ARG A 36 -8.32 3.91 -6.65
C ARG A 36 -7.26 4.96 -6.98
N MET A 37 -7.62 6.23 -6.83
CA MET A 37 -6.73 7.37 -7.04
C MET A 37 -6.35 8.11 -5.74
N SER A 38 -6.95 7.72 -4.60
CA SER A 38 -6.57 8.29 -3.29
C SER A 38 -5.15 7.87 -2.93
N LEU A 39 -4.36 8.86 -2.51
CA LEU A 39 -3.01 8.69 -1.97
C LEU A 39 -3.01 8.38 -0.47
N GLU A 40 -4.16 8.47 0.18
CA GLU A 40 -4.31 8.19 1.61
C GLU A 40 -4.23 6.68 1.89
N ASP A 41 -3.74 6.34 3.08
CA ASP A 41 -3.73 4.98 3.61
C ASP A 41 -5.16 4.43 3.75
N ASP A 42 -5.30 3.11 3.62
CA ASP A 42 -6.56 2.46 4.00
C ASP A 42 -6.80 2.58 5.50
N PRO A 43 -8.08 2.64 5.93
CA PRO A 43 -8.42 2.56 7.34
C PRO A 43 -7.72 1.38 8.00
N ARG A 44 -6.86 1.65 8.97
CA ARG A 44 -6.19 0.60 9.74
C ARG A 44 -7.25 -0.09 10.59
N SER A 45 -7.27 -1.42 10.57
CA SER A 45 -8.01 -2.19 11.56
C SER A 45 -7.43 -1.84 12.93
N GLY A 46 -8.14 -1.00 13.68
CA GLY A 46 -7.70 -0.54 14.99
C GLY A 46 -7.51 -1.71 15.96
N ARG A 47 -6.95 -1.41 17.13
CA ARG A 47 -6.89 -2.41 18.21
C ARG A 47 -8.32 -2.80 18.59
N PRO A 48 -8.70 -4.09 18.58
CA PRO A 48 -10.01 -4.50 19.06
C PRO A 48 -10.15 -4.07 20.52
N SER A 49 -11.19 -3.28 20.82
CA SER A 49 -11.53 -2.95 22.19
C SER A 49 -11.98 -4.23 22.89
N ARG A 50 -11.20 -4.69 23.86
CA ARG A 50 -11.70 -5.69 24.81
C ARG A 50 -12.79 -5.00 25.61
N VAL A 51 -14.05 -5.22 25.24
CA VAL A 51 -15.12 -5.13 26.24
C VAL A 51 -14.83 -6.29 27.18
N CYS A 52 -14.07 -6.03 28.25
CA CYS A 52 -14.07 -6.95 29.38
C CYS A 52 -15.53 -7.05 29.82
N PRO A 53 -16.18 -8.22 29.76
CA PRO A 53 -17.50 -8.34 30.35
C PRO A 53 -17.29 -8.12 31.85
N SER A 54 -17.76 -6.98 32.35
CA SER A 54 -17.99 -6.82 33.78
C SER A 54 -18.94 -7.93 34.18
N PHE A 55 -18.43 -8.94 34.88
CA PHE A 55 -19.28 -9.91 35.56
C PHE A 55 -20.12 -9.10 36.55
N GLN A 56 -21.42 -9.03 36.28
CA GLN A 56 -22.41 -8.47 37.18
C GLN A 56 -22.95 -9.59 38.07
#